data_AF-A0A4Y5ZP02-F1
#
_entry.id   AF-A0A4Y5ZP02-F1
#
_cell.length_a   1.000
_cell.length_b   1.000
_cell.length_c   1.000
_cell.angle_alpha   90.00
_cell.angle_beta   90.00
_cell.angle_gamma   90.00
#
_symmetry.space_group_name_H-M   'P 1'
#
loop_
_entity.id
_entity.type
_entity.pdbx_description
1 polymer ?
#
loop_
_entity_poly.entity_id
_entity_poly.type
_entity_poly.pdbx_seq_one_letter_code
_entity_poly.pdbx_strand_id
1 'polypeptide(L)'
;MTIWAAVGNAIAAVHAGARQVEGAMNGIGERAGNCSLEEVIMAIKVRKDIMNVHTRINHNEIWRTSQTVSQICNMPIPANKAIVGAGAFAHSSGIHRDGVLKNRENYEIMTPESIGLNQFS
;
A
#
# COMPACT_ATOMS: atom_id res chain seq x y z
N MET A 1 0.16 18.06 -8.00
CA MET A 1 -0.16 16.64 -8.25
C MET A 1 -0.59 16.06 -6.92
N THR A 2 -1.84 15.59 -6.79
CA THR A 2 -2.34 14.96 -5.56
C THR A 2 -1.83 13.52 -5.49
N ILE A 3 -1.56 12.99 -4.29
CA ILE A 3 -0.94 11.67 -4.06
C ILE A 3 -1.59 10.55 -4.90
N TRP A 4 -2.92 10.53 -5.01
CA TRP A 4 -3.67 9.55 -5.80
C TRP A 4 -3.29 9.53 -7.29
N ALA A 5 -3.13 10.72 -7.90
CA ALA A 5 -2.70 10.83 -9.29
C ALA A 5 -1.21 10.44 -9.45
N ALA A 6 -0.38 10.70 -8.44
CA ALA A 6 1.04 10.36 -8.46
C ALA A 6 1.26 8.84 -8.47
N VAL A 7 0.55 8.09 -7.63
CA VAL A 7 0.65 6.61 -7.60
C VAL A 7 0.15 5.99 -8.91
N GLY A 8 -1.00 6.44 -9.42
CA GLY A 8 -1.54 5.97 -10.70
C GLY A 8 -0.58 6.21 -11.86
N ASN A 9 0.00 7.42 -11.93
CA ASN A 9 0.99 7.77 -12.94
C ASN A 9 2.28 6.94 -12.82
N ALA A 10 2.75 6.68 -11.60
CA ALA A 10 3.92 5.83 -11.38
C ALA A 10 3.68 4.41 -11.90
N ILE A 11 2.51 3.81 -11.60
CA ILE A 11 2.14 2.48 -12.09
C ILE A 11 2.03 2.45 -13.61
N ALA A 12 1.40 3.47 -14.21
CA ALA A 12 1.32 3.61 -15.67
C ALA A 12 2.71 3.73 -16.31
N ALA A 13 3.61 4.52 -15.73
CA ALA A 13 4.98 4.69 -16.22
C ALA A 13 5.77 3.38 -16.13
N VAL A 14 5.66 2.64 -15.01
CA VAL A 14 6.30 1.33 -14.85
C VAL A 14 5.80 0.34 -15.89
N HIS A 15 4.49 0.32 -16.13
CA HIS A 15 3.88 -0.51 -17.17
C HIS A 15 4.36 -0.14 -18.58
N ALA A 16 4.57 1.15 -18.83
CA ALA A 16 5.12 1.67 -20.09
C ALA A 16 6.65 1.45 -20.26
N GLY A 17 7.34 0.87 -19.26
CA GLY A 17 8.75 0.52 -19.36
C GLY A 17 9.68 1.22 -18.37
N ALA A 18 9.19 2.16 -17.55
CA ALA A 18 10.00 2.76 -16.50
C ALA A 18 10.44 1.71 -15.47
N ARG A 19 11.64 1.88 -14.90
CA ARG A 19 12.24 0.95 -13.92
C ARG A 19 12.66 1.63 -12.62
N GLN A 20 12.39 2.92 -12.50
CA GLN A 20 12.66 3.74 -11.32
C GLN A 20 11.39 4.54 -10.99
N VAL A 21 11.02 4.51 -9.72
CA VAL A 21 9.95 5.33 -9.16
C VAL A 21 10.53 6.07 -7.98
N GLU A 22 10.31 7.38 -7.94
CA GLU A 22 10.70 8.24 -6.84
C GLU A 22 9.46 8.67 -6.06
N GLY A 23 9.60 8.73 -4.74
CA GLY A 23 8.51 9.02 -3.83
C GLY A 23 8.99 8.99 -2.40
N ALA A 24 8.03 9.04 -1.48
CA ALA A 24 8.30 8.94 -0.05
C ALA A 24 7.34 7.96 0.60
N MET A 25 7.80 7.34 1.69
CA MET A 25 6.90 6.63 2.59
C MET A 25 5.83 7.58 3.11
N ASN A 26 4.61 7.07 3.24
CA ASN A 26 3.44 7.82 3.65
C ASN A 26 3.01 8.93 2.67
N GLY A 27 3.67 9.06 1.52
CA GLY A 27 3.46 10.16 0.58
C GLY A 27 3.91 11.52 1.12
N ILE A 28 4.82 11.55 2.11
CA ILE A 28 5.33 12.79 2.71
C ILE A 28 6.07 13.62 1.66
N GLY A 29 5.76 14.91 1.59
CA GLY A 29 6.40 15.85 0.69
C GLY A 29 5.85 17.26 0.89
N GLU A 30 6.49 18.26 0.27
CA GLU A 30 5.94 19.62 0.30
C GLU A 30 4.63 19.70 -0.48
N ARG A 31 3.67 20.48 0.06
CA ARG A 31 2.35 20.77 -0.55
C ARG A 31 1.42 19.54 -0.55
N ALA A 32 1.03 19.04 -1.72
CA ALA A 32 0.01 17.99 -1.85
C ALA A 32 0.53 16.56 -1.59
N GLY A 33 1.81 16.42 -1.20
CA GLY A 33 2.48 15.14 -0.96
C GLY A 33 3.20 14.59 -2.19
N ASN A 34 4.03 13.57 -1.95
CA ASN A 34 4.76 12.80 -2.98
C ASN A 34 3.99 11.53 -3.38
N CYS A 35 4.47 10.87 -4.43
CA CYS A 35 4.05 9.49 -4.72
C CYS A 35 4.30 8.60 -3.49
N SER A 36 3.26 7.90 -3.03
CA SER A 36 3.36 7.03 -1.86
C SER A 36 4.04 5.72 -2.24
N LEU A 37 5.25 5.49 -1.71
CA LEU A 37 6.05 4.33 -2.11
C LEU A 37 5.39 3.01 -1.73
N GLU A 38 4.84 2.90 -0.52
CA GLU A 38 4.17 1.71 -0.03
C GLU A 38 2.98 1.30 -0.90
N GLU A 39 2.24 2.27 -1.45
CA GLU A 39 1.11 2.02 -2.35
C GLU A 39 1.60 1.49 -3.70
N VAL A 40 2.67 2.08 -4.27
CA VAL A 40 3.29 1.60 -5.51
C VAL A 40 3.89 0.20 -5.34
N ILE A 41 4.62 -0.02 -4.24
CA ILE A 41 5.26 -1.30 -3.93
C ILE A 41 4.22 -2.41 -3.84
N MET A 42 3.14 -2.15 -3.11
CA MET A 42 2.08 -3.14 -2.93
C MET A 42 1.26 -3.32 -4.20
N ALA A 43 1.03 -2.28 -5.00
CA ALA A 43 0.40 -2.42 -6.31
C ALA A 43 1.21 -3.32 -7.24
N ILE A 44 2.54 -3.15 -7.31
CA ILE A 44 3.43 -4.04 -8.09
C ILE A 44 3.38 -5.48 -7.57
N LYS A 45 3.42 -5.68 -6.25
CA LYS A 45 3.35 -7.02 -5.62
C LYS A 45 2.03 -7.73 -5.97
N VAL A 46 0.92 -7.02 -5.79
CA VAL A 46 -0.45 -7.51 -5.99
C VAL A 46 -0.71 -7.79 -7.47
N ARG A 47 -0.25 -6.91 -8.36
CA ARG A 47 -0.48 -6.99 -9.81
C ARG A 47 0.70 -7.53 -10.59
N LYS A 48 1.55 -8.35 -9.95
CA LYS A 48 2.72 -8.97 -10.58
C LYS A 48 2.37 -9.76 -11.84
N ASP A 49 1.16 -10.33 -11.87
CA ASP A 49 0.56 -11.11 -12.97
C ASP A 49 0.38 -10.28 -14.25
N ILE A 50 0.03 -9.00 -14.13
CA ILE A 50 -0.16 -8.10 -15.28
C ILE A 50 1.02 -7.14 -15.51
N MET A 51 1.78 -6.82 -14.46
CA MET A 51 2.86 -5.84 -14.56
C MET A 51 4.18 -6.47 -15.03
N ASN A 52 4.35 -7.78 -14.86
CA ASN A 52 5.56 -8.53 -15.22
C ASN A 52 6.87 -7.88 -14.73
N VAL A 53 6.83 -7.24 -13.56
CA VAL A 53 7.97 -6.65 -12.86
C VAL A 53 7.94 -7.05 -11.39
N HIS A 54 9.09 -7.02 -10.74
CA HIS A 54 9.22 -7.30 -9.32
C HIS A 54 10.18 -6.30 -8.66
N THR A 55 10.07 -6.17 -7.34
CA THR A 55 11.01 -5.41 -6.52
C THR A 55 11.72 -6.36 -5.56
N ARG A 56 12.85 -5.95 -5.00
CA ARG A 56 13.55 -6.70 -3.93
C ARG A 56 13.17 -6.21 -2.53
N ILE A 57 12.01 -5.57 -2.40
CA ILE A 57 11.61 -4.91 -1.16
C ILE A 57 11.06 -5.95 -0.19
N ASN A 58 11.50 -5.89 1.07
CA ASN A 58 10.91 -6.69 2.13
C ASN A 58 9.56 -6.07 2.54
N HIS A 59 8.48 -6.65 2.04
CA HIS A 59 7.13 -6.14 2.31
C HIS A 59 6.73 -6.20 3.79
N ASN A 60 7.31 -7.13 4.56
CA ASN A 60 7.01 -7.28 5.98
C ASN A 60 7.55 -6.13 6.84
N GLU A 61 8.35 -5.23 6.26
CA GLU A 61 8.84 -4.03 6.95
C GLU A 61 8.03 -2.78 6.60
N ILE A 62 7.04 -2.86 5.70
CA ILE A 62 6.30 -1.69 5.20
C ILE A 62 5.58 -0.97 6.34
N TRP A 63 4.81 -1.70 7.14
CA TRP A 63 4.04 -1.08 8.23
C TRP A 63 4.97 -0.43 9.26
N ARG A 64 5.98 -1.17 9.73
CA ARG A 64 6.97 -0.65 10.69
C ARG A 64 7.68 0.60 10.16
N THR A 65 8.17 0.54 8.92
CA THR A 65 8.85 1.67 8.27
C THR A 65 7.93 2.89 8.18
N SER A 66 6.68 2.68 7.80
CA SER A 66 5.66 3.74 7.75
C SER A 66 5.45 4.41 9.11
N GLN A 67 5.31 3.62 10.20
CA GLN A 67 5.19 4.15 11.56
C GLN A 67 6.43 4.94 11.99
N THR A 68 7.63 4.39 11.75
CA THR A 68 8.89 5.07 12.08
C THR A 68 9.02 6.42 11.37
N VAL A 69 8.71 6.47 10.07
CA VAL A 69 8.73 7.73 9.29
C VAL A 69 7.71 8.73 9.83
N SER A 70 6.49 8.27 10.16
CA SER A 70 5.45 9.12 10.77
C SER A 70 5.92 9.76 12.08
N GLN A 71 6.57 8.98 12.94
CA GLN A 71 7.11 9.45 14.22
C GLN A 71 8.24 10.45 14.03
N ILE A 72 9.22 10.15 13.16
CA ILE A 72 10.39 11.02 12.91
C ILE A 72 9.94 12.35 12.30
N CYS A 73 8.99 12.33 11.36
CA CYS A 73 8.50 13.52 10.69
C CYS A 73 7.41 14.26 11.49
N ASN A 74 6.97 13.73 12.63
CA ASN A 74 5.84 14.25 13.42
C ASN A 74 4.57 14.48 12.55
N MET A 75 4.29 13.54 11.65
CA MET A 75 3.16 13.58 10.72
C MET A 75 2.33 12.32 10.88
N PRO A 76 1.16 12.38 11.57
CA PRO A 76 0.31 11.22 11.79
C PRO A 76 -0.19 10.60 10.48
N ILE A 77 -0.27 9.26 10.45
CA ILE A 77 -0.83 8.52 9.31
C ILE A 77 -2.37 8.62 9.37
N PRO A 78 -3.05 9.10 8.30
CA PRO A 78 -4.50 9.10 8.25
C PRO A 78 -5.08 7.68 8.39
N ALA A 79 -6.13 7.52 9.19
CA ALA A 79 -6.73 6.20 9.44
C ALA A 79 -7.22 5.51 8.16
N ASN A 80 -7.71 6.27 7.20
CA ASN A 80 -8.21 5.80 5.90
C ASN A 80 -7.13 5.71 4.81
N LYS A 81 -5.84 5.90 5.16
CA LYS A 81 -4.76 5.78 4.19
C LYS A 81 -4.64 4.34 3.69
N ALA A 82 -4.48 4.17 2.38
CA ALA A 82 -4.28 2.87 1.78
C ALA A 82 -3.02 2.18 2.35
N ILE A 83 -3.07 0.85 2.42
CA ILE A 83 -1.98 -0.03 2.88
C ILE A 83 -1.69 0.09 4.39
N VAL A 84 -1.33 1.26 4.89
CA VAL A 84 -0.74 1.44 6.23
C VAL A 84 -1.66 2.16 7.23
N GLY A 85 -2.82 2.67 6.79
CA GLY A 85 -3.80 3.27 7.68
C GLY A 85 -4.45 2.26 8.62
N ALA A 86 -4.80 2.67 9.84
CA ALA A 86 -5.44 1.79 10.83
C ALA A 86 -6.75 1.16 10.32
N GLY A 87 -7.45 1.83 9.41
CA GLY A 87 -8.68 1.35 8.77
C GLY A 87 -8.45 0.58 7.47
N ALA A 88 -7.21 0.42 6.99
CA ALA A 88 -6.92 -0.17 5.68
C ALA A 88 -7.41 -1.62 5.54
N PHE A 89 -7.51 -2.36 6.66
CA PHE A 89 -7.98 -3.74 6.71
C PHE A 89 -9.25 -3.92 7.57
N ALA A 90 -9.82 -2.83 8.09
CA ALA A 90 -10.95 -2.88 9.03
C ALA A 90 -12.27 -3.37 8.38
N HIS A 91 -12.41 -3.26 7.05
CA HIS A 91 -13.57 -3.82 6.36
C HIS A 91 -13.53 -5.36 6.33
N SER A 92 -12.36 -6.01 6.38
CA SER A 92 -12.26 -7.47 6.33
C SER A 92 -12.55 -8.15 7.68
N SER A 93 -12.51 -7.43 8.81
CA SER A 93 -12.87 -7.98 10.13
C SER A 93 -14.37 -7.90 10.44
N GLY A 94 -15.17 -7.19 9.64
CA GLY A 94 -16.56 -6.84 9.96
C GLY A 94 -17.65 -7.24 8.97
N ILE A 95 -17.35 -7.75 7.76
CA ILE A 95 -18.38 -8.05 6.75
C ILE A 95 -18.79 -9.55 6.81
N HIS A 96 -19.83 -9.80 7.63
CA HIS A 96 -20.90 -10.79 7.49
C HIS A 96 -20.58 -12.25 7.08
N ARG A 97 -20.86 -13.18 8.03
CA ARG A 97 -21.24 -14.59 7.77
C ARG A 97 -22.50 -14.64 6.87
N ASP A 98 -22.33 -14.63 5.55
CA ASP A 98 -23.25 -15.32 4.60
C ASP A 98 -22.83 -15.21 3.12
N GLY A 99 -21.81 -14.41 2.77
CA GLY A 99 -21.40 -14.18 1.37
C GLY A 99 -20.17 -14.96 0.88
N VAL A 100 -19.49 -15.71 1.75
CA VAL A 100 -18.13 -16.25 1.50
C VAL A 100 -18.15 -17.60 0.77
N LEU A 101 -18.94 -17.74 -0.29
CA LEU A 101 -19.00 -19.00 -1.07
C LEU A 101 -18.80 -18.85 -2.58
N LYS A 102 -18.39 -17.70 -3.10
CA LYS A 102 -18.00 -17.56 -4.51
C LYS A 102 -16.74 -16.69 -4.65
N ASN A 103 -15.59 -17.33 -4.84
CA ASN A 103 -14.30 -16.74 -5.25
C ASN A 103 -13.58 -15.83 -4.24
N ARG A 104 -13.07 -16.45 -3.17
CA ARG A 104 -12.18 -15.82 -2.17
C ARG A 104 -10.87 -15.26 -2.76
N GLU A 105 -10.35 -15.86 -3.83
CA GLU A 105 -9.10 -15.43 -4.47
C GLU A 105 -9.20 -14.08 -5.20
N ASN A 106 -10.41 -13.63 -5.56
CA ASN A 106 -10.61 -12.34 -6.26
C ASN A 106 -10.85 -11.15 -5.31
N TYR A 107 -11.19 -11.40 -4.04
CA TYR A 107 -11.65 -10.35 -3.11
C TYR A 107 -10.63 -10.00 -2.00
N GLU A 108 -9.66 -10.85 -1.71
CA GLU A 108 -8.63 -10.57 -0.69
C GLU A 108 -7.23 -10.65 -1.29
N ILE A 109 -6.82 -9.59 -2.00
CA ILE A 109 -5.51 -9.56 -2.66
C ILE A 109 -4.37 -9.16 -1.69
N MET A 110 -4.69 -8.74 -0.46
CA MET A 110 -3.72 -8.27 0.54
C MET A 110 -4.21 -8.50 1.96
N THR A 111 -3.34 -9.03 2.83
CA THR A 111 -3.63 -9.24 4.26
C THR A 111 -2.78 -8.29 5.13
N PRO A 112 -3.15 -8.03 6.40
CA PRO A 112 -2.31 -7.27 7.33
C PRO A 112 -0.87 -7.84 7.43
N GLU A 113 -0.75 -9.15 7.49
CA GLU A 113 0.54 -9.85 7.62
C GLU A 113 1.41 -9.62 6.37
N SER A 114 0.79 -9.41 5.20
CA SER A 114 1.50 -9.18 3.95
C SER A 114 2.33 -7.89 3.91
N ILE A 115 2.10 -6.98 4.87
CA ILE A 115 2.84 -5.75 5.10
C ILE A 115 3.55 -5.70 6.47
N GLY A 116 3.54 -6.82 7.21
CA GLY A 116 4.10 -6.93 8.55
C GLY A 116 3.23 -6.34 9.66
N LEU A 117 1.95 -6.07 9.40
CA LEU A 117 1.00 -5.69 10.44
C LEU A 117 0.52 -6.96 11.16
N ASN A 118 1.22 -7.33 12.23
CA ASN A 118 0.78 -8.39 13.12
C ASN A 118 -0.27 -7.83 14.09
N GLN A 119 -1.49 -8.35 14.04
CA GLN A 119 -2.50 -8.04 15.04
C GLN A 119 -2.09 -8.70 16.36
N PHE A 120 -1.49 -7.92 17.27
CA PHE A 120 -1.46 -8.33 18.67
C PHE A 120 -2.89 -8.17 19.20
N SER A 121 -3.54 -9.31 19.46
CA SER A 121 -4.77 -9.43 20.25
C SER A 121 -4.52 -9.07 21.71
#